data_AF-A0A9D9T7I3-F1
#
_entry.id   AF-A0A9D9T7I3-F1
#
_cell.length_a   1.000
_cell.length_b   1.000
_cell.length_c   1.000
_cell.angle_alpha   90.00
_cell.angle_beta   90.00
_cell.angle_gamma   90.00
#
_symmetry.space_group_name_H-M   'P 1'
#
loop_
_entity.id
_entity.type
_entity.pdbx_description
1 polymer ?
#
loop_
_entity_poly.entity_id
_entity_poly.type
_entity_poly.pdbx_seq_one_letter_code
_entity_poly.pdbx_strand_id
1 'polypeptide(L)'
;MTKIKLKISLLTLLTLTSCMVINHKKYVINLDSVGDKLRPIRTDGYYYQEREEMTYPYFKNSYGGFSQDSTKPYLQKQIRPLTLHKDGTLLTFGISTGFQENYAFDYSTNCGLLDQNTFDNAKKHFECDIRNYKDRYPIWGKGVFKTEKNEIIIQYYVNWIGEYYLVEKKGDILNDSTFVLKKVFDYKLNEGKDINEQYKFQQFDIKPDSTNYIMKHRQKFKTRHDRHLSKKRRLSA
;
A
#
# COMPACT_ATOMS: atom_id res chain seq x y z
N MET A 1 -14.67 -9.94 -50.17
CA MET A 1 -14.27 -8.94 -49.15
C MET A 1 -14.57 -9.36 -47.69
N THR A 2 -14.80 -10.64 -47.40
CA THR A 2 -15.25 -11.12 -46.07
C THR A 2 -14.12 -11.61 -45.16
N LYS A 3 -12.97 -12.02 -45.73
CA LYS A 3 -11.85 -12.59 -44.96
C LYS A 3 -11.00 -11.56 -44.19
N ILE A 4 -11.05 -10.28 -44.56
CA ILE A 4 -10.28 -9.21 -43.89
C ILE A 4 -10.94 -8.77 -42.58
N LYS A 5 -12.29 -8.78 -42.50
CA LYS A 5 -13.03 -8.41 -41.29
C LYS A 5 -12.86 -9.40 -40.13
N LEU A 6 -12.63 -10.69 -40.42
CA LEU A 6 -12.44 -11.72 -39.39
C LEU A 6 -11.07 -11.60 -38.69
N LYS A 7 -10.02 -11.17 -39.40
CA LYS A 7 -8.67 -11.00 -38.82
C LYS A 7 -8.55 -9.77 -37.91
N ILE A 8 -9.29 -8.69 -38.21
CA ILE A 8 -9.31 -7.48 -37.37
C ILE A 8 -10.03 -7.74 -36.04
N SER A 9 -11.08 -8.56 -36.04
CA SER A 9 -11.83 -8.95 -34.83
C SER A 9 -11.01 -9.81 -33.87
N LEU A 10 -10.10 -10.65 -34.39
CA LEU A 10 -9.22 -11.49 -33.57
C LEU A 10 -8.11 -10.68 -32.89
N LEU A 11 -7.62 -9.62 -33.53
CA LEU A 11 -6.58 -8.73 -32.98
C LEU A 11 -7.14 -7.82 -31.87
N THR A 12 -8.42 -7.42 -31.96
CA THR A 12 -9.11 -6.65 -30.91
C THR A 12 -9.48 -7.50 -29.69
N LEU A 13 -9.60 -8.82 -29.83
CA LEU A 13 -9.85 -9.73 -28.71
C LEU A 13 -8.57 -10.02 -27.90
N LEU A 14 -7.39 -9.95 -28.52
CA LEU A 14 -6.09 -10.18 -27.86
C LEU A 14 -5.62 -8.99 -27.01
N THR A 15 -6.07 -7.76 -27.29
CA THR A 15 -5.69 -6.57 -26.50
C THR A 15 -6.49 -6.39 -25.21
N LEU A 16 -7.56 -7.16 -25.00
CA LEU A 16 -8.44 -7.05 -23.83
C LEU A 16 -8.03 -7.96 -22.66
N THR A 17 -6.92 -8.69 -22.77
CA THR A 17 -6.42 -9.55 -21.70
C THR A 17 -4.98 -9.21 -21.32
N SER A 18 -4.72 -7.93 -21.06
CA SER A 18 -3.65 -7.57 -20.13
C SER A 18 -3.98 -8.17 -18.77
N CYS A 19 -3.66 -9.45 -18.60
CA CYS A 19 -3.89 -10.18 -17.37
C CYS A 19 -2.85 -9.70 -16.36
N MET A 20 -3.28 -8.92 -15.40
CA MET A 20 -2.51 -8.57 -14.22
C MET A 20 -1.89 -9.83 -13.60
N VAL A 21 -0.56 -9.94 -13.64
CA VAL A 21 0.16 -11.09 -13.06
C VAL A 21 0.38 -10.83 -11.58
N ILE A 22 -0.34 -11.59 -10.75
CA ILE A 22 -0.18 -11.57 -9.29
C ILE A 22 0.53 -12.84 -8.89
N ASN A 23 1.78 -12.70 -8.46
CA ASN A 23 2.65 -13.78 -8.00
C ASN A 23 2.41 -14.13 -6.53
N HIS A 24 2.94 -15.26 -6.07
CA HIS A 24 3.02 -15.60 -4.63
C HIS A 24 1.69 -15.66 -3.85
N LYS A 25 0.54 -15.74 -4.54
CA LYS A 25 -0.82 -15.79 -3.95
C LYS A 25 -0.99 -16.88 -2.88
N LYS A 26 -0.29 -18.00 -3.02
CA LYS A 26 -0.35 -19.14 -2.09
C LYS A 26 0.32 -18.89 -0.73
N TYR A 27 1.11 -17.82 -0.62
CA TYR A 27 1.78 -17.41 0.62
C TYR A 27 1.07 -16.27 1.35
N VAL A 28 -0.03 -15.78 0.78
CA VAL A 28 -0.88 -14.81 1.47
C VAL A 28 -1.43 -15.44 2.74
N ILE A 29 -1.41 -14.68 3.85
CA ILE A 29 -1.98 -15.07 5.14
C ILE A 29 -3.36 -15.67 4.93
N ASN A 30 -3.69 -16.72 5.70
CA ASN A 30 -5.02 -17.30 5.68
C ASN A 30 -6.07 -16.19 5.92
N LEU A 31 -6.90 -15.93 4.91
CA LEU A 31 -7.87 -14.84 4.95
C LEU A 31 -8.95 -15.01 6.03
N ASP A 32 -9.10 -16.21 6.58
CA ASP A 32 -10.01 -16.47 7.70
C ASP A 32 -9.35 -16.12 9.07
N SER A 33 -8.06 -15.78 9.07
CA SER A 33 -7.28 -15.35 10.23
C SER A 33 -6.79 -13.90 10.21
N VAL A 34 -7.09 -13.13 9.16
CA VAL A 34 -6.67 -11.71 9.06
C VAL A 34 -7.42 -10.82 10.05
N GLY A 35 -6.86 -9.64 10.25
CA GLY A 35 -7.38 -8.62 11.15
C GLY A 35 -6.92 -8.82 12.58
N ASP A 36 -7.52 -8.00 13.43
CA ASP A 36 -7.19 -7.95 14.84
C ASP A 36 -8.17 -8.80 15.66
N LYS A 37 -7.76 -9.99 16.06
CA LYS A 37 -8.60 -10.91 16.84
C LYS A 37 -8.48 -10.71 18.36
N LEU A 38 -7.40 -10.06 18.81
CA LEU A 38 -7.07 -9.96 20.24
C LEU A 38 -6.97 -8.51 20.74
N ARG A 39 -7.28 -7.53 19.88
CA ARG A 39 -7.33 -6.09 20.13
C ARG A 39 -6.05 -5.43 20.70
N PRO A 40 -4.83 -5.65 20.17
CA PRO A 40 -3.69 -4.85 20.55
C PRO A 40 -3.46 -3.64 19.62
N ILE A 41 -4.29 -3.33 18.60
CA ILE A 41 -4.03 -2.19 17.69
C ILE A 41 -5.27 -1.36 17.33
N ARG A 42 -5.07 -0.06 17.08
CA ARG A 42 -6.08 0.86 16.55
C ARG A 42 -6.26 0.71 15.03
N THR A 43 -7.49 0.91 14.56
CA THR A 43 -7.86 0.81 13.13
C THR A 43 -8.75 1.97 12.68
N ASP A 44 -8.83 3.03 13.47
CA ASP A 44 -9.60 4.25 13.23
C ASP A 44 -8.71 5.41 12.75
N GLY A 45 -7.53 5.09 12.23
CA GLY A 45 -6.52 6.05 11.79
C GLY A 45 -5.51 5.42 10.84
N TYR A 46 -4.32 6.00 10.82
CA TYR A 46 -3.15 5.48 10.12
C TYR A 46 -1.97 5.35 11.06
N TYR A 47 -1.03 4.53 10.63
CA TYR A 47 0.27 4.41 11.25
C TYR A 47 1.31 5.05 10.35
N TYR A 48 2.29 5.72 10.93
CA TYR A 48 3.34 6.40 10.16
C TYR A 48 4.72 6.24 10.79
N GLN A 49 5.72 6.22 9.92
CA GLN A 49 7.12 6.38 10.29
C GLN A 49 7.59 7.77 9.88
N GLU A 50 8.29 8.48 10.77
CA GLU A 50 9.00 9.72 10.43
C GLU A 50 10.34 9.38 9.76
N ARG A 51 10.65 10.07 8.67
CA ARG A 51 11.91 9.91 7.93
C ARG A 51 12.48 11.25 7.54
N GLU A 52 13.79 11.32 7.52
CA GLU A 52 14.52 12.45 6.98
C GLU A 52 15.36 11.95 5.81
N GLU A 53 15.22 12.57 4.64
CA GLU A 53 15.91 12.18 3.42
C GLU A 53 16.57 13.40 2.78
N MET A 54 17.82 13.25 2.35
CA MET A 54 18.51 14.29 1.60
C MET A 54 17.92 14.35 0.20
N THR A 55 17.32 15.48 -0.16
CA THR A 55 16.74 15.73 -1.48
C THR A 55 17.19 17.10 -2.00
N TYR A 56 16.69 17.49 -3.17
CA TYR A 56 17.02 18.73 -3.84
C TYR A 56 15.74 19.42 -4.33
N PRO A 57 15.62 20.74 -4.15
CA PRO A 57 14.39 21.43 -4.47
C PRO A 57 14.14 21.44 -5.97
N TYR A 58 12.87 21.30 -6.34
CA TYR A 58 12.41 21.47 -7.71
C TYR A 58 11.87 22.89 -7.92
N PHE A 59 12.16 23.49 -9.06
CA PHE A 59 11.64 24.79 -9.48
C PHE A 59 11.04 24.72 -10.87
N LYS A 60 10.07 25.59 -11.15
CA LYS A 60 9.46 25.71 -12.47
C LYS A 60 10.46 26.31 -13.44
N ASN A 61 10.78 25.60 -14.51
CA ASN A 61 11.66 26.10 -15.55
C ASN A 61 10.88 26.93 -16.60
N SER A 62 11.63 27.62 -17.46
CA SER A 62 11.08 28.49 -18.51
C SER A 62 10.22 27.76 -19.55
N TYR A 63 10.34 26.43 -19.65
CA TYR A 63 9.54 25.60 -20.56
C TYR A 63 8.24 25.09 -19.92
N GLY A 64 7.91 25.56 -18.71
CA GLY A 64 6.74 25.12 -17.96
C GLY A 64 6.88 23.74 -17.31
N GLY A 65 8.03 23.09 -17.46
CA GLY A 65 8.40 21.89 -16.73
C GLY A 65 9.08 22.23 -15.40
N PHE A 66 9.69 21.23 -14.79
CA PHE A 66 10.37 21.37 -13.51
C PHE A 66 11.79 20.85 -13.58
N SER A 67 12.67 21.58 -12.93
CA SER A 67 14.09 21.30 -12.88
C SER A 67 14.52 21.19 -11.41
N GLN A 68 15.38 20.23 -11.14
CA GLN A 68 15.95 20.02 -9.82
C GLN A 68 17.19 20.91 -9.65
N ASP A 69 17.30 21.65 -8.55
CA ASP A 69 18.51 22.39 -8.18
C ASP A 69 19.42 21.48 -7.34
N SER A 70 20.30 20.72 -8.01
CA SER A 70 21.23 19.80 -7.36
C SER A 70 22.31 20.48 -6.52
N THR A 71 22.38 21.82 -6.51
CA THR A 71 23.40 22.58 -5.76
C THR A 71 22.99 22.88 -4.33
N LYS A 72 21.71 22.72 -3.99
CA LYS A 72 21.15 23.06 -2.67
C LYS A 72 20.48 21.86 -2.03
N PRO A 73 21.24 20.82 -1.66
CA PRO A 73 20.66 19.69 -0.96
C PRO A 73 20.05 20.16 0.37
N TYR A 74 18.89 19.63 0.71
CA TYR A 74 18.26 19.87 2.01
C TYR A 74 17.71 18.58 2.59
N LEU A 75 17.60 18.54 3.91
CA LEU A 75 17.05 17.40 4.62
C LEU A 75 15.52 17.54 4.68
N GLN A 76 14.82 16.77 3.87
CA GLN A 76 13.37 16.78 3.80
C GLN A 76 12.77 15.88 4.87
N LYS A 77 11.80 16.41 5.61
CA LYS A 77 11.00 15.68 6.59
C LYS A 77 9.81 15.07 5.88
N GLN A 78 9.72 13.75 5.95
CA GLN A 78 8.67 12.97 5.32
C GLN A 78 8.07 12.00 6.32
N ILE A 79 6.88 11.49 6.02
CA ILE A 79 6.32 10.33 6.68
C ILE A 79 6.11 9.18 5.69
N ARG A 80 6.21 7.95 6.18
CA ARG A 80 5.81 6.75 5.45
C ARG A 80 4.56 6.16 6.10
N PRO A 81 3.37 6.42 5.56
CA PRO A 81 2.14 5.99 6.18
C PRO A 81 1.67 4.61 5.70
N LEU A 82 0.85 3.97 6.53
CA LEU A 82 0.04 2.81 6.18
C LEU A 82 -1.28 2.85 6.96
N THR A 83 -2.29 2.18 6.43
CA THR A 83 -3.59 2.04 7.10
C THR A 83 -3.91 0.58 7.36
N LEU A 84 -4.56 0.34 8.50
CA LEU A 84 -5.02 -0.97 8.94
C LEU A 84 -6.52 -0.89 9.18
N HIS A 85 -7.28 -1.82 8.64
CA HIS A 85 -8.75 -1.83 8.71
C HIS A 85 -9.27 -3.01 9.53
N LYS A 86 -10.47 -2.84 10.11
CA LYS A 86 -11.09 -3.86 10.99
C LYS A 86 -11.29 -5.22 10.30
N ASP A 87 -11.45 -5.23 8.98
CA ASP A 87 -11.61 -6.44 8.17
C ASP A 87 -10.29 -7.17 7.86
N GLY A 88 -9.17 -6.67 8.41
CA GLY A 88 -7.84 -7.23 8.20
C GLY A 88 -7.14 -6.76 6.93
N THR A 89 -7.71 -5.78 6.22
CA THR A 89 -7.05 -5.19 5.06
C THR A 89 -6.04 -4.12 5.47
N LEU A 90 -5.04 -3.96 4.60
CA LEU A 90 -3.97 -2.98 4.73
C LEU A 90 -3.83 -2.22 3.40
N LEU A 91 -3.56 -0.93 3.50
CA LEU A 91 -3.07 -0.11 2.39
C LEU A 91 -1.78 0.60 2.81
N THR A 92 -0.72 0.32 2.08
CA THR A 92 0.57 1.02 2.16
C THR A 92 0.64 2.06 1.05
N PHE A 93 1.34 3.16 1.33
CA PHE A 93 1.57 4.20 0.35
C PHE A 93 3.01 4.06 -0.14
N GLY A 94 3.17 3.84 -1.44
CA GLY A 94 4.48 3.63 -2.07
C GLY A 94 5.37 4.88 -2.07
N ILE A 95 4.81 6.02 -1.67
CA ILE A 95 5.49 7.31 -1.57
C ILE A 95 5.57 7.71 -0.10
N SER A 96 6.72 8.23 0.30
CA SER A 96 6.80 9.06 1.49
C SER A 96 6.13 10.39 1.18
N THR A 97 5.31 10.91 2.09
CA THR A 97 4.67 12.23 1.94
C THR A 97 5.44 13.24 2.79
N GLY A 98 5.74 14.42 2.28
CA GLY A 98 6.52 15.38 3.07
C GLY A 98 6.58 16.79 2.53
N PHE A 99 6.85 16.92 1.22
CA PHE A 99 6.98 18.20 0.53
C PHE A 99 6.51 18.02 -0.92
N GLN A 100 6.12 19.11 -1.58
CA GLN A 100 5.59 19.11 -2.94
C GLN A 100 6.70 18.90 -3.99
N GLU A 101 7.32 17.73 -4.02
CA GLU A 101 8.41 17.44 -4.98
C GLU A 101 7.94 16.80 -6.29
N ASN A 102 6.64 16.56 -6.47
CA ASN A 102 6.13 16.04 -7.75
C ASN A 102 4.70 16.47 -8.06
N TYR A 103 4.52 17.04 -9.25
CA TYR A 103 3.35 17.62 -9.92
C TYR A 103 2.07 16.78 -10.02
N ALA A 104 1.93 15.72 -9.24
CA ALA A 104 0.69 14.96 -9.25
C ALA A 104 -0.44 15.69 -8.52
N PHE A 105 -0.13 16.51 -7.51
CA PHE A 105 -1.14 17.07 -6.62
C PHE A 105 -0.77 18.45 -6.05
N ASP A 106 -1.69 19.42 -6.15
CA ASP A 106 -1.51 20.77 -5.63
C ASP A 106 -2.19 20.91 -4.27
N TYR A 107 -1.43 20.78 -3.17
CA TYR A 107 -1.95 20.82 -1.81
C TYR A 107 -2.51 22.20 -1.41
N SER A 108 -1.97 23.28 -1.97
CA SER A 108 -2.47 24.63 -1.72
C SER A 108 -3.85 24.81 -2.35
N THR A 109 -3.99 24.43 -3.62
CA THR A 109 -5.27 24.53 -4.34
C THR A 109 -6.33 23.57 -3.82
N ASN A 110 -5.96 22.32 -3.49
CA ASN A 110 -6.94 21.28 -3.11
C ASN A 110 -7.28 21.28 -1.62
N CYS A 111 -6.39 21.76 -0.75
CA CYS A 111 -6.56 21.67 0.71
C CYS A 111 -6.14 22.93 1.48
N GLY A 112 -5.71 24.01 0.80
CA GLY A 112 -5.26 25.24 1.47
C GLY A 112 -3.99 25.05 2.31
N LEU A 113 -3.19 24.03 2.01
CA LEU A 113 -2.00 23.70 2.80
C LEU A 113 -0.77 24.40 2.23
N LEU A 114 -0.02 25.05 3.11
CA LEU A 114 1.31 25.59 2.78
C LEU A 114 2.33 24.44 2.75
N ASP A 115 3.42 24.66 2.02
CA ASP A 115 4.51 23.70 1.97
C ASP A 115 5.59 24.05 3.00
N GLN A 116 5.59 23.33 4.12
CA GLN A 116 6.53 23.51 5.22
C GLN A 116 7.27 22.21 5.48
N ASN A 117 8.59 22.29 5.65
CA ASN A 117 9.44 21.12 5.91
C ASN A 117 9.34 20.64 7.37
N THR A 118 8.16 20.15 7.77
CA THR A 118 7.86 19.63 9.12
C THR A 118 7.08 18.32 9.04
N PHE A 119 7.22 17.45 10.04
CA PHE A 119 6.43 16.21 10.10
C PHE A 119 4.92 16.47 10.24
N ASP A 120 4.53 17.55 10.90
CA ASP A 120 3.12 17.93 10.99
C ASP A 120 2.54 18.31 9.64
N ASN A 121 3.31 19.02 8.82
CA ASN A 121 2.90 19.33 7.45
C ASN A 121 2.85 18.07 6.57
N ALA A 122 3.83 17.17 6.71
CA ALA A 122 3.85 15.87 6.02
C ALA A 122 2.61 15.01 6.32
N LYS A 123 2.12 15.05 7.57
CA LYS A 123 0.87 14.41 7.99
C LYS A 123 -0.35 15.06 7.34
N LYS A 124 -0.44 16.40 7.35
CA LYS A 124 -1.55 17.14 6.71
C LYS A 124 -1.61 16.90 5.19
N HIS A 125 -0.46 16.87 4.52
CA HIS A 125 -0.36 16.52 3.10
C HIS A 125 -0.88 15.11 2.84
N PHE A 126 -0.47 14.13 3.65
CA PHE A 126 -0.99 12.77 3.53
C PHE A 126 -2.51 12.65 3.73
N GLU A 127 -3.06 13.33 4.74
CA GLU A 127 -4.50 13.36 4.96
C GLU A 127 -5.24 14.00 3.77
N CYS A 128 -4.66 15.03 3.18
CA CYS A 128 -5.17 15.64 1.95
C CYS A 128 -5.12 14.67 0.76
N ASP A 129 -4.00 13.94 0.57
CA ASP A 129 -3.86 12.92 -0.47
C ASP A 129 -4.91 11.84 -0.33
N ILE A 130 -5.16 11.38 0.90
CA ILE A 130 -6.17 10.35 1.19
C ILE A 130 -7.58 10.81 0.84
N ARG A 131 -7.95 12.06 1.18
CA ARG A 131 -9.27 12.61 0.86
C ARG A 131 -9.50 12.69 -0.66
N ASN A 132 -8.42 12.82 -1.42
CA ASN A 132 -8.43 12.91 -2.88
C ASN A 132 -7.96 11.62 -3.56
N TYR A 133 -7.77 10.54 -2.79
CA TYR A 133 -7.20 9.31 -3.30
C TYR A 133 -8.17 8.62 -4.25
N LYS A 134 -7.70 8.42 -5.49
CA LYS A 134 -8.37 7.58 -6.48
C LYS A 134 -7.66 6.25 -6.54
N ASP A 135 -8.40 5.18 -6.33
CA ASP A 135 -7.88 3.82 -6.44
C ASP A 135 -7.51 3.52 -7.90
N ARG A 136 -6.23 3.69 -8.25
CA ARG A 136 -5.72 3.47 -9.61
C ARG A 136 -5.26 2.03 -9.85
N TYR A 137 -4.89 1.31 -8.80
CA TYR A 137 -4.24 0.02 -8.91
C TYR A 137 -4.97 -1.02 -8.06
N PRO A 138 -5.48 -2.09 -8.69
CA PRO A 138 -6.28 -3.07 -7.96
C PRO A 138 -5.56 -3.68 -6.76
N ILE A 139 -4.24 -3.94 -6.86
CA ILE A 139 -3.50 -4.65 -5.81
C ILE A 139 -2.21 -3.96 -5.34
N TRP A 140 -1.65 -2.99 -6.07
CA TRP A 140 -0.42 -2.30 -5.63
C TRP A 140 -0.64 -1.57 -4.30
N GLY A 141 0.26 -1.78 -3.34
CA GLY A 141 0.20 -1.17 -2.02
C GLY A 141 -0.86 -1.81 -1.12
N LYS A 142 -1.75 -2.63 -1.67
CA LYS A 142 -2.83 -3.30 -0.97
C LYS A 142 -2.38 -4.66 -0.44
N GLY A 143 -2.94 -5.00 0.70
CA GLY A 143 -2.47 -6.11 1.48
C GLY A 143 -3.43 -6.56 2.55
N VAL A 144 -2.95 -7.43 3.40
CA VAL A 144 -3.64 -7.89 4.60
C VAL A 144 -2.69 -7.85 5.79
N PHE A 145 -3.26 -7.77 6.98
CA PHE A 145 -2.49 -7.93 8.21
C PHE A 145 -3.17 -8.94 9.12
N LYS A 146 -2.41 -9.45 10.08
CA LYS A 146 -2.94 -10.16 11.24
C LYS A 146 -2.16 -9.76 12.48
N THR A 147 -2.81 -9.85 13.63
CA THR A 147 -2.18 -9.72 14.94
C THR A 147 -2.31 -11.06 15.68
N GLU A 148 -1.24 -11.49 16.34
CA GLU A 148 -1.24 -12.67 17.19
C GLU A 148 -0.46 -12.35 18.47
N LYS A 149 -1.17 -12.26 19.61
CA LYS A 149 -0.60 -11.79 20.88
C LYS A 149 0.03 -10.39 20.73
N ASN A 150 1.35 -10.30 20.80
CA ASN A 150 2.13 -9.06 20.66
C ASN A 150 2.86 -8.99 19.32
N GLU A 151 2.54 -9.86 18.35
CA GLU A 151 3.13 -9.83 17.02
C GLU A 151 2.16 -9.22 16.01
N ILE A 152 2.70 -8.43 15.08
CA ILE A 152 2.01 -7.98 13.87
C ILE A 152 2.71 -8.56 12.64
N ILE A 153 1.91 -9.12 11.72
CA ILE A 153 2.36 -9.50 10.38
C ILE A 153 1.57 -8.68 9.38
N ILE A 154 2.27 -7.97 8.50
CA ILE A 154 1.68 -7.28 7.36
C ILE A 154 2.20 -7.89 6.06
N GLN A 155 1.31 -8.02 5.09
CA GLN A 155 1.65 -8.49 3.75
C GLN A 155 1.02 -7.57 2.73
N TYR A 156 1.77 -7.14 1.72
CA TYR A 156 1.27 -6.27 0.65
C TYR A 156 1.95 -6.58 -0.68
N TYR A 157 1.32 -6.11 -1.76
CA TYR A 157 1.85 -6.30 -3.10
C TYR A 157 2.58 -5.07 -3.61
N VAL A 158 3.78 -5.27 -4.15
CA VAL A 158 4.57 -4.25 -4.85
C VAL A 158 4.56 -4.51 -6.36
N ASN A 159 4.49 -3.45 -7.16
CA ASN A 159 4.61 -3.57 -8.61
C ASN A 159 6.08 -3.64 -9.03
N TRP A 160 6.38 -4.55 -9.94
CA TRP A 160 7.65 -4.63 -10.64
C TRP A 160 7.38 -4.83 -12.13
N ILE A 161 7.50 -3.75 -12.90
CA ILE A 161 7.34 -3.75 -14.37
C ILE A 161 6.01 -4.43 -14.77
N GLY A 162 4.90 -4.04 -14.12
CA GLY A 162 3.57 -4.55 -14.43
C GLY A 162 3.17 -5.87 -13.74
N GLU A 163 4.11 -6.56 -13.10
CA GLU A 163 3.83 -7.74 -12.28
C GLU A 163 3.80 -7.41 -10.79
N TYR A 164 3.03 -8.16 -10.01
CA TYR A 164 2.84 -7.88 -8.58
C TYR A 164 3.41 -9.00 -7.72
N TYR A 165 4.30 -8.62 -6.80
CA TYR A 165 5.01 -9.54 -5.92
C TYR A 165 4.65 -9.25 -4.46
N LEU A 166 4.56 -10.31 -3.67
CA LEU A 166 4.25 -10.23 -2.25
C LEU A 166 5.48 -9.76 -1.48
N VAL A 167 5.26 -8.87 -0.52
CA VAL A 167 6.22 -8.51 0.53
C VAL A 167 5.56 -8.79 1.86
N GLU A 168 6.30 -9.40 2.78
CA GLU A 168 5.88 -9.63 4.16
C GLU A 168 6.77 -8.84 5.12
N LYS A 169 6.18 -8.20 6.12
CA LYS A 169 6.91 -7.64 7.26
C LYS A 169 6.35 -8.18 8.56
N LYS A 170 7.23 -8.40 9.53
CA LYS A 170 6.89 -8.89 10.88
C LYS A 170 7.50 -8.01 11.94
N GLY A 171 6.83 -7.91 13.08
CA GLY A 171 7.23 -7.03 14.15
C GLY A 171 6.47 -7.24 15.44
N ASP A 172 6.82 -6.42 16.42
CA ASP A 172 6.21 -6.44 17.75
C ASP A 172 5.28 -5.25 17.94
N ILE A 173 4.15 -5.50 18.58
CA ILE A 173 3.20 -4.49 19.02
C ILE A 173 3.60 -4.07 20.43
N LEU A 174 3.93 -2.80 20.59
CA LEU A 174 4.34 -2.24 21.88
C LEU A 174 3.12 -1.80 22.70
N ASN A 175 2.11 -1.25 22.02
CA ASN A 175 0.81 -0.88 22.56
C ASN A 175 -0.18 -0.64 21.40
N ASP A 176 -1.40 -0.21 21.71
CA ASP A 176 -2.48 0.06 20.76
C ASP A 176 -2.15 1.12 19.69
N SER A 177 -1.21 2.01 19.98
CA SER A 177 -0.81 3.13 19.13
C SER A 177 0.58 2.97 18.49
N THR A 178 1.33 1.92 18.84
CA THR A 178 2.75 1.80 18.44
C THR A 178 3.16 0.36 18.20
N PHE A 179 3.84 0.10 17.08
CA PHE A 179 4.50 -1.16 16.78
C PHE A 179 5.83 -0.94 16.07
N VAL A 180 6.68 -1.97 16.05
CA VAL A 180 8.00 -1.95 15.41
C VAL A 180 8.12 -3.14 14.47
N LEU A 181 8.27 -2.91 13.17
CA LEU A 181 8.61 -3.96 12.20
C LEU A 181 10.11 -4.23 12.25
N LYS A 182 10.46 -5.50 12.47
CA LYS A 182 11.83 -5.96 12.69
C LYS A 182 12.39 -6.80 11.54
N LYS A 183 11.51 -7.37 10.71
CA LYS A 183 11.90 -8.21 9.58
C LYS A 183 11.06 -7.90 8.36
N VAL A 184 11.69 -7.94 7.19
CA VAL A 184 11.03 -7.93 5.89
C VAL A 184 11.48 -9.15 5.09
N PHE A 185 10.55 -9.73 4.34
CA PHE A 185 10.82 -10.78 3.37
C PHE A 185 10.24 -10.39 2.01
N ASP A 186 11.10 -10.34 1.01
CA ASP A 186 10.74 -10.06 -0.38
C ASP A 186 10.60 -11.40 -1.13
N TYR A 187 9.38 -11.76 -1.53
CA TYR A 187 9.15 -13.02 -2.23
C TYR A 187 9.65 -13.03 -3.68
N LYS A 188 9.86 -11.86 -4.29
CA LYS A 188 10.43 -11.78 -5.64
C LYS A 188 11.91 -12.15 -5.59
N LEU A 189 12.64 -11.56 -4.65
CA LEU A 189 14.09 -11.78 -4.49
C LEU A 189 14.39 -13.05 -3.68
N ASN A 190 13.40 -13.58 -2.97
CA ASN A 190 13.57 -14.65 -2.00
C ASN A 190 14.60 -14.29 -0.91
N GLU A 191 14.54 -13.04 -0.45
CA GLU A 191 15.48 -12.44 0.50
C GLU A 191 14.76 -11.96 1.76
N GLY A 192 15.33 -12.29 2.93
CA GLY A 192 14.95 -11.73 4.22
C GLY A 192 15.97 -10.69 4.69
N LYS A 193 15.50 -9.60 5.28
CA LYS A 193 16.36 -8.56 5.88
C LYS A 193 15.83 -8.15 7.24
N ASP A 194 16.73 -7.94 8.18
CA ASP A 194 16.40 -7.27 9.42
C ASP A 194 16.21 -5.78 9.14
N ILE A 195 15.18 -5.20 9.77
CA ILE A 195 14.82 -3.79 9.68
C ILE A 195 14.49 -3.28 11.07
N ASN A 196 14.37 -1.96 11.22
CA ASN A 196 13.87 -1.36 12.45
C ASN A 196 12.96 -0.19 12.08
N GLU A 197 11.71 -0.49 11.75
CA GLU A 197 10.71 0.51 11.36
C GLU A 197 9.67 0.66 12.48
N GLN A 198 9.82 1.71 13.29
CA GLN A 198 8.80 2.07 14.29
C GLN A 198 7.68 2.89 13.64
N TYR A 199 6.44 2.46 13.92
CA TYR A 199 5.24 3.12 13.46
C TYR A 199 4.44 3.69 14.64
N LYS A 200 4.00 4.95 14.50
CA LYS A 200 3.17 5.68 15.46
C LYS A 200 1.77 5.86 14.89
N PHE A 201 0.75 5.84 15.73
CA PHE A 201 -0.64 6.03 15.32
C PHE A 201 -1.03 7.51 15.26
N GLN A 202 -1.78 7.88 14.22
CA GLN A 202 -2.48 9.15 14.09
C GLN A 202 -3.94 8.84 13.72
N GLN A 203 -4.89 9.41 14.45
CA GLN A 203 -6.32 9.25 14.16
C GLN A 203 -6.69 10.02 12.89
N PHE A 204 -7.57 9.45 12.08
CA PHE A 204 -8.14 10.15 10.91
C PHE A 204 -9.37 10.96 11.27
N ASP A 205 -9.55 12.08 10.59
CA ASP A 205 -10.89 12.68 10.44
C ASP A 205 -11.71 11.94 9.38
N ILE A 206 -11.07 11.51 8.28
CA ILE A 206 -11.69 10.81 7.16
C ILE A 206 -10.79 9.64 6.74
N LYS A 207 -11.29 8.41 6.92
CA LYS A 207 -10.55 7.20 6.59
C LYS A 207 -10.83 6.78 5.14
N PRO A 208 -9.81 6.38 4.34
CA PRO A 208 -10.05 5.88 2.98
C PRO A 208 -10.86 4.57 3.00
N ASP A 209 -11.52 4.27 1.89
CA ASP A 209 -12.23 3.00 1.70
C ASP A 209 -11.27 1.81 1.87
N SER A 210 -11.75 0.75 2.51
CA SER A 210 -11.03 -0.50 2.71
C SER A 210 -11.11 -1.45 1.52
N THR A 211 -11.74 -1.06 0.41
CA THR A 211 -11.87 -1.90 -0.80
C THR A 211 -10.52 -2.48 -1.21
N ASN A 212 -10.39 -3.79 -1.02
CA ASN A 212 -9.16 -4.52 -1.20
C ASN A 212 -9.36 -5.69 -2.15
N TYR A 213 -8.52 -5.77 -3.18
CA TYR A 213 -8.64 -6.80 -4.22
C TYR A 213 -8.49 -8.23 -3.67
N ILE A 214 -7.65 -8.44 -2.65
CA ILE A 214 -7.43 -9.75 -2.02
C ILE A 214 -8.74 -10.23 -1.39
N MET A 215 -9.43 -9.35 -0.66
CA MET A 215 -10.70 -9.65 -0.02
C MET A 215 -11.86 -9.78 -1.00
N LYS A 216 -11.88 -9.01 -2.09
CA LYS A 216 -12.88 -9.18 -3.16
C LYS A 216 -12.72 -10.51 -3.90
N HIS A 217 -11.50 -11.04 -3.98
CA HIS A 217 -11.17 -12.23 -4.75
C HIS A 217 -10.62 -13.37 -3.88
N ARG A 218 -11.11 -13.56 -2.64
CA ARG A 218 -10.57 -14.52 -1.66
C ARG A 218 -10.23 -15.89 -2.26
N GLN A 219 -11.08 -16.41 -3.14
CA GLN A 219 -10.89 -17.74 -3.75
C GLN A 219 -9.62 -17.86 -4.59
N LYS A 220 -9.12 -16.76 -5.19
CA LYS A 220 -7.85 -16.73 -5.93
C LYS A 220 -6.62 -16.85 -5.02
N PHE A 221 -6.79 -16.55 -3.73
CA PHE A 221 -5.74 -16.51 -2.71
C PHE A 221 -5.80 -17.69 -1.74
N LYS A 222 -6.85 -18.53 -1.79
CA LYS A 222 -6.92 -19.76 -0.98
C LYS A 222 -5.97 -20.84 -1.50
N THR A 223 -5.24 -21.47 -0.58
CA THR A 223 -4.45 -22.66 -0.92
C THR A 223 -5.38 -23.83 -1.31
N ARG A 224 -4.84 -24.90 -1.92
CA ARG A 224 -5.65 -26.10 -2.20
C ARG A 224 -6.21 -26.72 -0.91
N HIS A 225 -5.46 -26.65 0.18
CA HIS A 225 -5.88 -27.17 1.49
C HIS A 225 -7.09 -26.40 2.05
N ASP A 226 -7.06 -25.07 2.00
CA ASP A 226 -8.16 -24.21 2.48
C ASP A 226 -9.46 -24.41 1.68
N ARG A 227 -9.34 -24.72 0.39
CA ARG A 227 -10.49 -24.98 -0.49
C ARG A 227 -11.26 -26.23 -0.07
N HIS A 228 -10.56 -27.31 0.29
CA HIS A 228 -11.18 -28.55 0.76
C HIS A 228 -11.89 -28.38 2.11
N LEU A 229 -11.29 -27.65 3.06
CA LEU A 229 -11.90 -27.37 4.36
C LEU A 229 -13.19 -26.54 4.23
N SER A 230 -13.22 -25.54 3.34
CA SER A 230 -14.43 -24.74 3.11
C SER A 230 -15.56 -25.54 2.45
N LYS A 231 -15.24 -26.50 1.57
CA LYS A 231 -16.21 -27.39 0.94
C LYS A 231 -16.83 -28.34 1.98
N LYS A 232 -16.01 -28.84 2.92
CA LYS A 232 -16.47 -29.74 3.99
C LYS A 232 -17.42 -29.02 4.96
N ARG A 233 -17.13 -27.77 5.34
CA ARG A 233 -18.02 -26.94 6.20
C ARG A 233 -19.36 -26.60 5.55
N ARG A 234 -19.42 -26.43 4.22
CA ARG A 234 -20.68 -26.20 3.50
C ARG A 234 -21.55 -27.44 3.33
N LEU A 235 -20.97 -28.63 3.50
CA LEU A 235 -21.69 -29.91 3.43
C LEU A 235 -22.13 -30.39 4.82
N SER A 236 -21.79 -29.66 5.87
CA SER A 236 -22.10 -29.97 7.27
C SER A 236 -22.95 -28.88 7.96
N ALA A 237 -23.46 -27.94 7.17
CA ALA A 237 -24.46 -26.94 7.54
C ALA A 237 -25.66 -27.11 6.59
#